data_AF-A0A7V9T2C7-F1
#
_entry.id   AF-A0A7V9T2C7-F1
#
_cell.length_a   1.000
_cell.length_b   1.000
_cell.length_c   1.000
_cell.angle_alpha   90.00
_cell.angle_beta   90.00
_cell.angle_gamma   90.00
#
_symmetry.space_group_name_H-M   'P 1'
#
loop_
_entity.id
_entity.type
_entity.pdbx_description
1 polymer ?
#
loop_
_entity_poly.entity_id
_entity_poly.type
_entity_poly.pdbx_seq_one_letter_code
_entity_poly.pdbx_strand_id
1 'polypeptide(L)'
;MPAHAPDASSASATTPDKTVYIETFGCQMNSADSEVVLARLGDAGYRQVGSVDEASLVLYNTCAVRDHAEAKIRGRLGALKPVKAKRPGLRIG
;
A
#
# COMPACT_ATOMS: atom_id res chain seq x y z
N MET A 1 -25.44 9.15 -11.32
CA MET A 1 -24.68 9.43 -10.10
C MET A 1 -23.25 9.02 -10.35
N PRO A 2 -22.29 9.94 -10.52
CA PRO A 2 -20.90 9.58 -10.70
C PRO A 2 -20.30 9.20 -9.34
N ALA A 3 -19.92 7.94 -9.19
CA ALA A 3 -19.10 7.49 -8.08
C ALA A 3 -17.74 8.21 -8.18
N HIS A 4 -17.43 8.98 -7.16
CA HIS A 4 -16.21 9.75 -7.04
C HIS A 4 -15.03 8.78 -7.01
N ALA A 5 -14.30 8.69 -8.12
CA ALA A 5 -12.96 8.13 -8.14
C ALA A 5 -12.07 9.09 -7.33
N PRO A 6 -11.22 8.62 -6.41
CA PRO A 6 -10.20 9.49 -5.86
C PRO A 6 -9.17 9.70 -6.96
N ASP A 7 -9.06 10.97 -7.30
CA ASP A 7 -8.25 11.57 -8.32
C ASP A 7 -6.78 11.12 -8.23
N ALA A 8 -6.31 10.45 -9.28
CA ALA A 8 -4.91 10.20 -9.54
C ALA A 8 -4.23 11.48 -10.03
N SER A 9 -4.22 12.54 -9.23
CA SER A 9 -3.49 13.76 -9.57
C SER A 9 -3.16 14.61 -8.34
N SER A 10 -1.92 14.47 -7.86
CA SER A 10 -1.15 15.62 -7.40
C SER A 10 0.31 15.26 -7.26
N ALA A 11 1.04 15.44 -8.36
CA ALA A 11 2.48 15.63 -8.34
C ALA A 11 2.80 16.83 -7.42
N SER A 12 3.45 16.58 -6.28
CA SER A 12 4.06 17.60 -5.44
C SER A 12 5.33 16.99 -4.87
N ALA A 13 6.44 17.32 -5.51
CA ALA A 13 7.77 16.96 -5.03
C ALA A 13 7.93 17.39 -3.56
N THR A 14 8.40 16.49 -2.69
CA THR A 14 9.54 16.71 -1.76
C THR A 14 9.70 15.48 -0.86
N THR A 15 10.91 14.90 -0.93
CA THR A 15 11.47 13.75 -0.19
C THR A 15 11.12 12.34 -0.74
N PRO A 16 12.05 11.66 -1.42
CA PRO A 16 11.87 10.30 -1.96
C PRO A 16 11.70 9.20 -0.88
N ASP A 17 11.83 9.54 0.40
CA ASP A 17 11.79 8.58 1.51
C ASP A 17 10.38 8.21 2.01
N LYS A 18 9.34 8.97 1.65
CA LYS A 18 7.98 8.78 2.20
C LYS A 18 6.95 8.41 1.13
N THR A 19 7.15 7.30 0.43
CA THR A 19 6.16 6.73 -0.49
C THR A 19 5.53 5.48 0.10
N VAL A 20 4.20 5.34 -0.01
CA VAL A 20 3.46 4.19 0.50
C VAL A 20 2.65 3.49 -0.60
N TYR A 21 2.69 2.17 -0.62
CA TYR A 21 1.79 1.34 -1.40
C TYR A 21 0.89 0.58 -0.43
N ILE A 22 -0.42 0.60 -0.64
CA ILE A 22 -1.37 -0.22 0.12
C ILE A 22 -2.18 -1.08 -0.84
N GLU A 23 -2.23 -2.39 -0.58
CA GLU A 23 -3.06 -3.33 -1.31
C GLU A 23 -4.00 -4.02 -0.32
N THR A 24 -5.30 -3.83 -0.53
CA THR A 24 -6.34 -4.34 0.35
C THR A 24 -6.87 -5.66 -0.20
N PHE A 25 -6.78 -6.73 0.58
CA PHE A 25 -7.32 -8.04 0.30
C PHE A 25 -8.49 -8.34 1.24
N GLY A 26 -9.73 -8.05 0.82
CA GLY A 26 -10.85 -8.20 1.73
C GLY A 26 -12.21 -7.74 1.21
N CYS A 27 -13.12 -7.48 2.15
CA CYS A 27 -14.43 -6.88 1.92
C CYS A 27 -14.33 -5.33 1.87
N GLN A 28 -15.42 -4.67 1.46
CA GLN A 28 -15.60 -3.21 1.47
C GLN A 28 -15.20 -2.55 2.80
N MET A 29 -15.37 -3.25 3.92
CA MET A 29 -14.98 -2.78 5.26
C MET A 29 -13.48 -2.50 5.38
N ASN A 30 -12.63 -3.31 4.74
CA ASN A 30 -11.18 -3.11 4.73
C ASN A 30 -10.76 -2.00 3.76
N SER A 31 -11.57 -1.68 2.75
CA SER A 31 -11.26 -0.55 1.86
C SER A 31 -11.44 0.78 2.59
N ALA A 32 -12.49 0.91 3.39
CA ALA A 32 -12.70 2.06 4.26
C ALA A 32 -11.56 2.22 5.29
N ASP A 33 -11.10 1.11 5.89
CA ASP A 33 -9.96 1.13 6.81
C ASP A 33 -8.67 1.58 6.10
N SER A 34 -8.39 1.05 4.91
CA SER A 34 -7.24 1.44 4.10
C SER A 34 -7.26 2.91 3.69
N GLU A 35 -8.43 3.50 3.41
CA GLU A 35 -8.57 4.93 3.14
C GLU A 35 -8.25 5.78 4.37
N VAL A 36 -8.72 5.37 5.56
CA VAL A 36 -8.38 6.05 6.82
C VAL A 36 -6.87 5.99 7.08
N VAL A 37 -6.25 4.82 6.86
CA VAL A 37 -4.80 4.65 7.00
C VAL A 37 -4.03 5.55 6.02
N LEU A 38 -4.46 5.61 4.75
CA LEU A 38 -3.86 6.49 3.74
C LEU A 38 -3.98 7.97 4.12
N ALA A 39 -5.13 8.41 4.64
CA ALA A 39 -5.32 9.78 5.09
C ALA A 39 -4.33 10.14 6.21
N ARG A 40 -4.18 9.27 7.21
CA ARG A 40 -3.21 9.47 8.32
C ARG A 40 -1.76 9.46 7.84
N LEU A 41 -1.44 8.61 6.87
CA LEU A 41 -0.12 8.56 6.26
C LEU A 41 0.14 9.83 5.45
N GLY A 42 -0.87 10.35 4.74
CA GLY A 42 -0.85 11.65 4.10
C GLY A 42 -0.50 12.78 5.06
N ASP A 43 -1.14 12.81 6.24
CA ASP A 43 -0.83 13.78 7.31
C ASP A 43 0.62 13.68 7.79
N ALA A 44 1.21 12.47 7.77
CA ALA A 44 2.62 12.23 8.11
C ALA A 44 3.62 12.53 6.96
N GLY A 45 3.09 12.94 5.80
CA GLY A 45 3.85 13.28 4.59
C GLY A 45 4.14 12.08 3.69
N TYR A 46 3.41 10.98 3.81
CA TYR A 46 3.50 9.86 2.88
C TYR A 46 2.62 10.09 1.65
N ARG A 47 3.16 9.70 0.50
CA ARG A 47 2.48 9.75 -0.79
C ARG A 47 2.12 8.35 -1.26
N GLN A 48 0.86 8.13 -1.63
CA GLN A 48 0.47 6.87 -2.24
C GLN A 48 1.12 6.70 -3.62
N VAL A 49 1.68 5.52 -3.88
CA VAL A 49 2.22 5.12 -5.19
C VAL A 49 1.43 3.94 -5.76
N GLY A 50 1.43 3.80 -7.09
CA GLY A 50 0.74 2.72 -7.80
C GLY A 50 1.53 1.41 -7.84
N SER A 51 2.82 1.44 -7.50
CA SER A 51 3.73 0.30 -7.64
C SER A 51 4.51 0.07 -6.36
N VAL A 52 4.70 -1.20 -6.00
CA VAL A 52 5.56 -1.57 -4.86
C VAL A 52 7.02 -1.16 -5.10
N ASP A 53 7.46 -1.15 -6.36
CA ASP A 53 8.84 -0.81 -6.72
C ASP A 53 9.20 0.65 -6.40
N GLU A 54 8.20 1.54 -6.36
CA GLU A 54 8.33 2.97 -6.07
C GLU A 54 8.09 3.30 -4.59
N ALA A 55 7.57 2.33 -3.82
CA ALA A 55 7.21 2.51 -2.42
C ALA A 55 8.42 2.37 -1.49
N SER A 56 8.45 3.12 -0.39
CA SER A 56 9.34 2.89 0.76
C SER A 56 8.62 2.18 1.92
N LEU A 57 7.28 2.23 1.92
CA LEU A 57 6.39 1.50 2.82
C LEU A 57 5.36 0.71 2.00
N VAL A 58 5.18 -0.58 2.30
CA VAL A 58 4.21 -1.46 1.65
C VAL A 58 3.27 -1.99 2.73
N LEU A 59 1.97 -1.80 2.55
CA LEU A 59 0.94 -2.22 3.49
C LEU A 59 -0.02 -3.21 2.82
N TYR A 60 -0.19 -4.38 3.43
CA TYR A 60 -1.14 -5.39 2.99
C TYR A 60 -2.28 -5.53 4.00
N ASN A 61 -3.37 -4.79 3.77
CA ASN A 61 -4.56 -4.92 4.62
C ASN A 61 -5.36 -6.15 4.21
N THR A 62 -5.33 -7.21 5.01
CA THR A 62 -6.06 -8.45 4.74
C THR A 62 -7.13 -8.75 5.77
N CYS A 63 -8.26 -9.32 5.34
CA CYS A 63 -9.16 -10.01 6.26
C CYS A 63 -8.50 -11.34 6.65
N ALA A 64 -8.06 -11.48 7.90
CA ALA A 64 -7.37 -12.65 8.45
C ALA A 64 -8.17 -13.98 8.40
N VAL A 65 -9.39 -13.98 7.84
CA VAL A 65 -10.37 -15.07 7.98
C VAL A 65 -10.56 -15.88 6.68
N ARG A 66 -9.78 -15.63 5.62
CA ARG A 66 -9.88 -16.40 4.36
C ARG A 66 -8.53 -16.98 3.95
N ASP A 67 -8.46 -18.31 3.82
CA ASP A 67 -7.29 -19.07 3.35
C ASP A 67 -6.71 -18.53 2.01
N HIS A 68 -7.58 -18.02 1.14
CA HIS A 68 -7.16 -17.43 -0.13
C HIS A 68 -6.31 -16.16 0.01
N ALA A 69 -6.51 -15.38 1.08
CA ALA A 69 -5.77 -14.14 1.29
C ALA A 69 -4.33 -14.42 1.76
N GLU A 70 -4.14 -15.43 2.62
CA GLU A 70 -2.81 -15.84 3.10
C GLU A 70 -1.93 -16.36 1.96
N ALA A 71 -2.46 -17.25 1.11
CA ALA A 71 -1.72 -17.76 -0.04
C ALA A 71 -1.26 -16.64 -0.98
N LYS A 72 -2.10 -15.61 -1.16
CA LYS A 72 -1.82 -14.45 -2.01
C LYS A 72 -0.74 -13.55 -1.40
N ILE A 73 -0.83 -13.26 -0.10
CA ILE A 73 0.20 -12.49 0.62
C ILE A 73 1.52 -13.23 0.59
N ARG A 74 1.54 -14.54 0.81
CA ARG A 74 2.77 -15.34 0.78
C ARG A 74 3.46 -15.28 -0.59
N GLY A 75 2.68 -15.31 -1.68
CA GLY A 75 3.19 -15.13 -3.05
C GLY A 75 3.77 -13.73 -3.28
N ARG A 76 3.06 -12.68 -2.84
CA ARG A 76 3.53 -11.28 -2.92
C ARG A 76 4.80 -11.06 -2.10
N LEU A 77 4.84 -11.53 -0.86
CA LEU A 77 6.02 -11.43 0.01
C LEU A 77 7.24 -12.14 -0.60
N GLY A 78 7.02 -13.27 -1.28
CA GLY A 78 8.06 -13.94 -2.08
C GLY A 78 8.61 -13.07 -3.20
N ALA A 79 7.74 -12.40 -3.96
CA ALA A 79 8.12 -11.47 -5.03
C ALA A 79 8.85 -10.21 -4.51
N LEU A 80 8.62 -9.84 -3.24
CA LEU A 80 9.27 -8.69 -2.61
C LEU A 80 10.66 -8.98 -2.02
N LYS A 81 11.04 -10.25 -1.86
CA LYS A 81 12.39 -10.63 -1.41
C LYS A 81 13.52 -9.98 -2.23
N PRO A 82 13.55 -10.06 -3.57
CA PRO A 82 14.59 -9.40 -4.37
C PRO A 82 14.52 -7.86 -4.28
N VAL A 83 13.33 -7.29 -4.12
CA VAL A 83 13.14 -5.83 -3.97
C VAL A 83 13.72 -5.36 -2.63
N LYS A 84 13.44 -6.07 -1.54
CA LYS A 84 13.99 -5.81 -0.21
C LYS A 84 15.51 -5.99 -0.16
N ALA A 85 16.06 -6.95 -0.91
CA ALA A 85 17.50 -7.13 -1.02
C ALA A 85 18.20 -5.94 -1.70
N LYS A 86 17.53 -5.29 -2.67
CA LYS A 86 18.02 -4.08 -3.33
C LYS A 86 17.74 -2.80 -2.53
N ARG A 87 16.72 -2.83 -1.66
CA ARG A 87 16.24 -1.67 -0.88
C ARG A 87 16.11 -2.07 0.60
N PRO A 88 17.21 -2.06 1.39
CA PRO A 88 17.16 -2.42 2.81
C PRO A 88 16.28 -1.48 3.65
N GLY A 89 15.97 -0.28 3.15
CA GLY A 89 15.03 0.65 3.77
C GLY A 89 13.54 0.36 3.53
N LEU A 90 13.20 -0.61 2.67
CA LEU A 90 11.80 -0.96 2.36
C LEU A 90 11.14 -1.64 3.57
N ARG A 91 10.09 -1.00 4.10
CA ARG A 91 9.27 -1.55 5.19
C ARG A 91 8.02 -2.20 4.60
N ILE A 92 7.72 -3.43 5.02
CA ILE A 92 6.55 -4.20 4.59
C ILE A 92 5.75 -4.55 5.85
N GLY A 93 4.46 -4.27 5.86
CA GLY A 93 3.55 -4.47 6.99
C GLY A 93 2.17 -4.93 6.57
#